data_AF-A0A410P3A1-F1
#
_entry.id   AF-A0A410P3A1-F1
#
_cell.length_a   1.000
_cell.length_b   1.000
_cell.length_c   1.000
_cell.angle_alpha   90.00
_cell.angle_beta   90.00
_cell.angle_gamma   90.00
#
_symmetry.space_group_name_H-M   'P 1'
#
loop_
_entity.id
_entity.type
_entity.pdbx_description
1 polymer ?
#
loop_
_entity_poly.entity_id
_entity_poly.type
_entity_poly.pdbx_seq_one_letter_code
_entity_poly.pdbx_strand_id
1 'polypeptide(L)' 'MQMQSFSLLELALIVLMIVFYFLPTLVAYFRQHKNILAIFVLNLLLGWTVLGWVGSLVWSVMK' A
#
# COMPACT_ATOMS: atom_id res chain seq x y z
N MET A 1 24.25 -7.87 25.62
CA MET A 1 23.05 -7.55 24.83
C MET A 1 23.44 -6.50 23.81
N GLN A 2 23.84 -6.91 22.60
CA GLN A 2 24.23 -5.97 21.55
C GLN A 2 22.95 -5.29 21.05
N MET A 3 22.86 -3.96 21.19
CA MET A 3 21.81 -3.19 20.54
C MET A 3 22.11 -3.20 19.03
N GLN A 4 21.32 -3.91 18.24
CA GLN A 4 21.36 -3.76 16.80
C GLN A 4 20.92 -2.33 16.46
N SER A 5 21.84 -1.53 15.92
CA SER A 5 21.53 -0.21 15.40
C SER A 5 20.87 -0.34 14.03
N PHE A 6 19.65 0.18 13.88
CA PHE A 6 19.01 0.28 12.57
C PHE A 6 19.81 1.21 11.66
N SER A 7 20.16 0.73 10.48
CA SER A 7 20.85 1.43 9.42
C SER A 7 19.88 2.24 8.55
N LEU A 8 20.39 3.29 7.88
CA LEU A 8 19.61 4.08 6.91
C LEU A 8 19.04 3.23 5.78
N LEU A 9 19.74 2.16 5.39
CA LEU A 9 19.28 1.22 4.37
C LEU A 9 18.03 0.47 4.80
N GLU A 10 17.97 0.01 6.06
CA GLU A 10 16.79 -0.65 6.61
C GLU A 10 15.59 0.29 6.67
N LEU A 11 15.80 1.55 7.09
CA LEU A 11 14.74 2.55 7.08
C LEU A 11 14.22 2.82 5.66
N ALA A 12 15.11 2.98 4.69
CA ALA A 12 14.74 3.17 3.29
C ALA A 12 13.95 1.98 2.73
N LEU A 13 14.32 0.75 3.10
CA LEU A 13 13.63 -0.47 2.68
C LEU A 13 12.20 -0.52 3.24
N ILE A 14 12.02 -0.17 4.52
CA ILE A 14 10.70 -0.11 5.17
C ILE A 14 9.81 0.93 4.48
N VAL A 15 10.33 2.13 4.21
CA VAL A 15 9.59 3.17 3.50
C VAL A 15 9.19 2.69 2.10
N LEU A 16 10.11 2.05 1.38
CA LEU A 16 9.82 1.50 0.06
C LEU A 16 8.69 0.44 0.11
N MET A 17 8.74 -0.47 1.07
CA MET A 17 7.68 -1.47 1.27
C MET A 17 6.33 -0.84 1.56
N ILE A 18 6.28 0.20 2.40
CA ILE A 18 5.04 0.93 2.71
C ILE A 18 4.48 1.57 1.43
N VAL A 19 5.31 2.23 0.63
CA VAL A 19 4.87 2.84 -0.63
C VAL A 19 4.30 1.80 -1.59
N PHE A 20 4.96 0.65 -1.74
CA PHE A 20 4.46 -0.45 -2.57
C PHE A 20 3.16 -1.06 -2.03
N TYR A 21 3.02 -1.18 -0.71
CA TYR A 21 1.80 -1.66 -0.08
C TYR A 21 0.61 -0.74 -0.39
N PHE A 22 0.82 0.57 -0.38
CA PHE A 22 -0.22 1.57 -0.67
C PHE A 22 -0.36 1.93 -2.17
N LEU A 23 0.29 1.18 -3.06
CA LEU A 23 0.20 1.39 -4.52
C LEU A 23 -1.26 1.45 -5.04
N PRO A 24 -2.20 0.57 -4.62
CA PRO A 24 -3.59 0.61 -5.09
C PRO A 24 -4.31 1.92 -4.72
N THR A 25 -4.10 2.38 -3.48
CA THR A 25 -4.64 3.66 -3.01
C THR A 25 -4.04 4.82 -3.79
N LEU A 26 -2.74 4.76 -4.08
CA LEU A 26 -2.03 5.80 -4.81
C LEU A 26 -2.52 5.90 -6.27
N VAL A 27 -2.74 4.75 -6.93
CA VAL A 27 -3.34 4.71 -8.28
C VAL A 27 -4.75 5.30 -8.26
N ALA A 28 -5.59 4.94 -7.29
CA ALA A 28 -6.93 5.49 -7.14
C ALA A 28 -6.92 7.02 -6.92
N TYR A 29 -5.95 7.52 -6.14
CA TYR A 29 -5.73 8.94 -5.90
C TYR A 29 -5.39 9.70 -7.17
N PHE A 30 -4.37 9.24 -7.92
CA PHE A 30 -3.95 9.89 -9.16
C PHE A 30 -5.02 9.86 -10.24
N ARG A 31 -5.90 8.85 -10.23
CA ARG A 31 -7.03 8.74 -11.15
C ARG A 31 -8.29 9.47 -10.69
N GLN A 32 -8.24 10.19 -9.55
CA GLN A 32 -9.39 10.88 -8.95
C GLN A 32 -10.62 9.95 -8.80
N HIS A 33 -10.38 8.69 -8.43
CA HIS A 33 -11.42 7.68 -8.34
C HIS A 33 -12.40 8.02 -7.21
N LYS A 34 -13.70 8.06 -7.51
CA LYS A 34 -14.75 8.46 -6.54
C LYS A 34 -14.73 7.62 -5.26
N ASN A 35 -14.36 6.35 -5.39
CA ASN A 35 -14.33 5.39 -4.28
C ASN A 35 -12.93 5.23 -3.66
N ILE A 36 -12.09 6.26 -3.69
CA ILE A 36 -10.74 6.21 -3.10
C ILE A 36 -10.75 5.73 -1.64
N LEU A 37 -11.70 6.19 -0.83
CA LEU A 37 -11.83 5.78 0.57
C LEU A 37 -12.14 4.28 0.70
N ALA A 38 -12.98 3.74 -0.18
CA ALA A 38 -13.30 2.31 -0.16
C ALA A 38 -12.07 1.47 -0.57
N ILE A 39 -11.33 1.92 -1.59
CA ILE A 39 -10.07 1.27 -2.02
C ILE A 39 -9.02 1.35 -0.90
N PHE A 40 -8.91 2.48 -0.22
CA PHE A 40 -8.01 2.66 0.93
C PHE A 40 -8.36 1.72 2.07
N VAL A 41 -9.63 1.65 2.47
CA VAL A 41 -10.08 0.77 3.55
C VAL A 41 -9.90 -0.70 3.18
N LEU A 42 -10.20 -1.09 1.93
CA LEU A 42 -9.95 -2.44 1.42
C LEU A 42 -8.46 -2.79 1.49
N ASN A 43 -7.59 -1.87 1.01
CA ASN A 43 -6.15 -2.08 1.03
C ASN A 43 -5.58 -2.09 2.47
N LEU A 44 -6.14 -1.30 3.39
CA LEU A 44 -5.71 -1.28 4.78
C LEU A 44 -6.10 -2.57 5.51
N LEU A 45 -7.34 -3.05 5.31
CA LEU A 45 -7.88 -4.20 6.02
C LEU A 45 -7.53 -5.55 5.39
N LEU A 46 -7.39 -5.61 4.06
CA LEU A 46 -7.17 -6.85 3.30
C LEU A 46 -5.88 -6.83 2.47
N GLY A 47 -5.15 -5.70 2.39
CA GLY A 47 -3.91 -5.62 1.60
C GLY A 47 -2.77 -6.50 2.13
N TRP A 48 -2.87 -6.98 3.37
CA TRP A 48 -1.96 -8.00 3.93
C TRP A 48 -2.16 -9.38 3.27
N THR A 49 -3.25 -9.56 2.52
CA THR A 49 -3.47 -10.72 1.66
C THR A 49 -3.17 -10.36 0.21
N VAL A 50 -2.56 -11.28 -0.53
CA VAL A 50 -2.32 -11.09 -1.98
C VAL A 50 -3.63 -10.81 -2.72
N LEU A 51 -4.72 -11.49 -2.32
CA LEU A 51 -6.04 -11.31 -2.92
C LEU A 51 -6.63 -9.92 -2.64
N GLY A 52 -6.57 -9.43 -1.41
CA GLY A 52 -7.08 -8.10 -1.06
C GLY A 52 -6.27 -6.98 -1.70
N TRP A 53 -4.93 -7.14 -1.78
CA TRP A 53 -4.08 -6.19 -2.49
C TRP A 53 -4.41 -6.17 -3.99
N VAL A 54 -4.48 -7.33 -4.66
CA VAL A 54 -4.85 -7.42 -6.09
C VAL A 54 -6.28 -6.90 -6.32
N GLY A 55 -7.23 -7.23 -5.46
CA GLY A 55 -8.60 -6.74 -5.54
C GLY A 55 -8.70 -5.21 -5.45
N SER A 56 -7.98 -4.60 -4.50
CA SER A 56 -7.91 -3.13 -4.39
C SER A 56 -7.23 -2.51 -5.61
N LEU A 57 -6.19 -3.16 -6.17
CA LEU A 57 -5.49 -2.69 -7.35
C LEU A 57 -6.37 -2.74 -8.60
N VAL A 58 -7.08 -3.85 -8.81
CA VAL A 58 -8.05 -3.98 -9.89
C VAL A 58 -9.15 -2.92 -9.75
N TRP A 59 -9.68 -2.74 -8.54
CA TRP A 59 -10.69 -1.71 -8.30
C TRP A 59 -10.15 -0.29 -8.55
N SER A 60 -8.89 -0.01 -8.18
CA SER A 60 -8.25 1.28 -8.45
C SER A 60 -8.13 1.63 -9.93
N VAL A 61 -8.15 0.62 -10.81
CA VAL A 61 -8.07 0.83 -12.26
C VAL A 61 -9.42 0.76 -12.99
N MET A 62 -10.44 0.19 -12.36
CA MET A 62 -11.82 0.24 -12.84
C MET A 62 -12.37 1.67 -12.74
N LYS A 63 -13.41 1.98 -13.52
CA LYS A 63 -13.97 3.34 -13.64
C LYS A 63 -14.96 3.66 -12.52
#